data_AF-A0A0R3QZ99-F1
#
_entry.id   AF-A0A0R3QZ99-F1
#
_cell.length_a   1.000
_cell.length_b   1.000
_cell.length_c   1.000
_cell.angle_alpha   90.00
_cell.angle_beta   90.00
_cell.angle_gamma   90.00
#
_symmetry.space_group_name_H-M   'P 1'
#
loop_
_entity.id
_entity.type
_entity.pdbx_description
1 polymer ?
#
loop_
_entity_poly.entity_id
_entity_poly.type
_entity_poly.pdbx_seq_one_letter_code
_entity_poly.pdbx_strand_id
1 'polypeptide(L)'
;NLCAVCGDKASGNHYGVLSCEGCKAKIFQLQKVKKRRQNHEYQYKGLSDKVIGKSKDLCVVCGDIASGNHYKVLTCEGCKSFFRRSIQKKAKYHCVRSGNCPITAKDRNKCQKCRLDKCLKMGMDVNSVTMKQ
;
A
#
# COMPACT_ATOMS: atom_id res chain seq x y z
N ASN A 1 -41.26 7.16 1.71
CA ASN A 1 -39.97 6.50 2.08
C ASN A 1 -39.49 5.59 0.97
N LEU A 2 -38.45 6.04 0.26
CA LEU A 2 -37.81 5.32 -0.85
C LEU A 2 -36.44 4.78 -0.42
N CYS A 3 -36.01 3.69 -1.05
CA CYS A 3 -34.75 3.02 -0.84
C CYS A 3 -33.62 3.91 -1.35
N ALA A 4 -32.66 4.23 -0.49
CA ALA A 4 -31.51 5.07 -0.86
C ALA A 4 -30.53 4.39 -1.86
N VAL A 5 -30.75 3.11 -2.19
CA VAL A 5 -29.87 2.33 -3.08
C VAL A 5 -30.45 2.16 -4.48
N CYS A 6 -31.75 1.92 -4.61
CA CYS A 6 -32.40 1.65 -5.91
C CYS A 6 -33.58 2.57 -6.22
N GLY A 7 -34.04 3.40 -5.28
CA GLY A 7 -35.19 4.30 -5.47
C GLY A 7 -36.57 3.66 -5.24
N ASP A 8 -36.67 2.34 -5.08
CA ASP A 8 -37.95 1.65 -4.83
C ASP A 8 -38.53 1.92 -3.43
N LYS A 9 -39.74 1.44 -3.14
CA LYS A 9 -40.32 1.52 -1.79
C LYS A 9 -39.39 0.87 -0.75
N ALA A 10 -39.00 1.64 0.27
CA ALA A 10 -38.19 1.12 1.37
C ALA A 10 -39.04 0.21 2.28
N SER A 11 -38.45 -0.89 2.76
CA SER A 11 -39.07 -1.75 3.79
C SER A 11 -38.71 -1.29 5.20
N GLY A 12 -37.61 -0.56 5.36
CA GLY A 12 -37.20 -0.01 6.66
C GLY A 12 -35.73 0.39 6.67
N ASN A 13 -35.20 0.63 7.88
CA ASN A 13 -33.77 0.87 8.07
C ASN A 13 -33.02 -0.45 8.20
N HIS A 14 -32.12 -0.71 7.25
CA HIS A 14 -31.26 -1.90 7.27
C HIS A 14 -29.81 -1.48 7.42
N TYR A 15 -29.22 -1.90 8.53
CA TYR A 15 -27.84 -1.57 8.89
C TYR A 15 -27.56 -0.04 8.89
N GLY A 16 -28.53 0.77 9.33
CA GLY A 16 -28.36 2.23 9.42
C GLY A 16 -28.57 2.99 8.11
N VAL A 17 -29.09 2.36 7.06
CA VAL A 17 -29.51 3.01 5.80
C VAL A 17 -30.95 2.64 5.48
N LEU A 18 -31.77 3.62 5.07
CA LEU A 18 -33.15 3.38 4.63
C LEU A 18 -33.14 2.63 3.29
N SER A 19 -33.57 1.37 3.28
CA SER A 19 -33.49 0.50 2.09
C SER A 19 -34.62 -0.53 1.99
N CYS A 20 -34.72 -1.19 0.84
CA CYS A 20 -35.62 -2.33 0.63
C CYS A 20 -34.95 -3.67 0.99
N GLU A 21 -35.75 -4.74 1.12
CA GLU A 21 -35.22 -6.10 1.38
C GLU A 21 -34.26 -6.57 0.27
N GLY A 22 -34.51 -6.21 -0.99
CA GLY A 22 -33.66 -6.60 -2.12
C GLY A 22 -32.26 -5.96 -2.08
N CYS A 23 -32.13 -4.73 -1.55
CA CYS A 23 -30.83 -4.05 -1.44
C CYS A 23 -30.09 -4.33 -0.12
N LYS A 24 -30.74 -5.00 0.84
CA LYS A 24 -30.20 -5.30 2.17
C LYS A 24 -28.88 -6.08 2.11
N ALA A 25 -28.81 -7.11 1.27
CA ALA A 25 -27.61 -7.93 1.10
C ALA A 25 -26.44 -7.12 0.53
N LYS A 26 -26.70 -6.18 -0.39
CA LYS A 26 -25.69 -5.29 -0.99
C LYS A 26 -25.13 -4.34 0.07
N ILE A 27 -25.98 -3.77 0.91
CA ILE A 27 -25.56 -2.91 2.03
C ILE A 27 -24.72 -3.70 3.04
N PHE A 28 -25.14 -4.92 3.40
CA PHE A 28 -24.39 -5.79 4.29
C PHE A 28 -22.98 -6.10 3.78
N GLN A 29 -22.82 -6.39 2.49
CA GLN A 29 -21.50 -6.62 1.88
C GLN A 29 -20.65 -5.34 1.86
N LEU A 30 -21.23 -4.18 1.54
CA LEU A 30 -20.53 -2.90 1.59
C LEU A 30 -20.04 -2.57 3.01
N GLN A 31 -20.82 -2.89 4.04
CA GLN A 31 -20.38 -2.75 5.42
C GLN A 31 -19.27 -3.74 5.81
N LYS A 32 -19.31 -4.98 5.32
CA LYS A 32 -18.19 -5.93 5.49
C LYS A 32 -16.91 -5.44 4.84
N VAL A 33 -16.99 -4.85 3.64
CA VAL A 33 -15.84 -4.26 2.94
C VAL A 33 -15.31 -3.04 3.68
N LYS A 34 -16.19 -2.15 4.16
CA LYS A 34 -15.80 -1.00 4.99
C LYS A 34 -15.17 -1.44 6.32
N LYS A 35 -15.70 -2.48 6.98
CA LYS A 35 -15.12 -3.05 8.20
C LYS A 35 -13.77 -3.74 7.93
N ARG A 36 -13.58 -4.41 6.80
CA ARG A 36 -12.26 -4.91 6.37
C ARG A 36 -11.27 -3.77 6.12
N ARG A 37 -11.71 -2.69 5.49
CA ARG A 37 -10.88 -1.51 5.22
C ARG A 37 -10.52 -0.75 6.50
N GLN A 38 -11.48 -0.58 7.42
CA GLN A 38 -11.26 -0.04 8.76
C GLN A 38 -10.38 -0.97 9.61
N ASN A 39 -10.56 -2.30 9.53
CA ASN A 39 -9.66 -3.25 10.21
C ASN A 39 -8.24 -3.17 9.64
N HIS A 40 -8.06 -2.99 8.33
CA HIS A 40 -6.73 -2.80 7.73
C HIS A 40 -6.10 -1.46 8.14
N GLU A 41 -6.90 -0.39 8.21
CA GLU A 41 -6.47 0.92 8.70
C GLU A 41 -6.15 0.89 10.20
N TYR A 42 -6.94 0.20 11.02
CA TYR A 42 -6.72 -0.01 12.46
C TYR A 42 -5.59 -1.01 12.73
N GLN A 43 -5.35 -1.97 11.84
CA GLN A 43 -4.18 -2.85 11.87
C GLN A 43 -2.88 -2.08 11.56
N TYR A 44 -2.94 -1.02 10.75
CA TYR A 44 -1.82 -0.11 10.49
C TYR A 44 -1.69 1.02 11.55
N LYS A 45 -2.79 1.56 12.08
CA LYS A 45 -2.80 2.55 13.18
C LYS A 45 -2.48 1.93 14.55
N GLY A 46 -2.94 0.71 14.81
CA GLY A 46 -2.68 -0.03 16.05
C GLY A 46 -1.24 -0.56 16.16
N LEU A 47 -0.45 -0.46 15.08
CA LEU A 47 0.96 -0.84 15.03
C LEU A 47 1.89 0.28 15.53
N SER A 48 1.46 1.55 15.53
CA SER A 48 2.29 2.67 15.99
C SER A 48 2.34 2.79 17.52
N ASP A 49 1.28 2.37 18.22
CA ASP A 49 1.09 2.78 19.62
C ASP A 49 1.39 1.67 20.66
N LYS A 50 1.66 0.43 20.23
CA LYS A 50 1.88 -0.72 21.15
C LYS A 50 3.25 -1.41 21.06
N VAL A 51 4.18 -0.94 20.23
CA VAL A 51 5.47 -1.63 20.00
C VAL A 51 6.60 -1.03 20.85
N ILE A 52 6.43 -1.04 22.18
CA ILE A 52 7.59 -1.09 23.09
C ILE A 52 7.95 -2.57 23.23
N GLY A 53 8.62 -3.07 22.19
CA GLY A 53 8.95 -4.50 21.99
C GLY A 53 9.13 -4.79 20.50
N LYS A 54 10.22 -4.28 19.91
CA LYS A 54 10.56 -4.23 18.46
C LYS A 54 9.99 -5.38 17.62
N SER A 55 8.76 -5.24 17.12
CA SER A 55 8.36 -5.93 15.89
C SER A 55 9.06 -5.22 14.73
N LYS A 56 9.84 -5.97 13.95
CA LYS A 56 10.63 -5.41 12.86
C LYS A 56 9.70 -5.11 11.70
N ASP A 57 9.32 -3.85 11.52
CA ASP A 57 8.57 -3.40 10.35
C ASP A 57 9.24 -3.88 9.05
N LEU A 58 8.42 -4.16 8.02
CA LEU A 58 8.91 -4.69 6.75
C LEU A 58 8.96 -3.60 5.68
N CYS A 59 9.99 -3.67 4.85
CA CYS A 59 10.21 -2.81 3.70
C CYS A 59 9.09 -3.02 2.69
N VAL A 60 8.31 -1.97 2.40
CA VAL A 60 7.15 -2.07 1.51
C VAL A 60 7.52 -2.40 0.04
N VAL A 61 8.80 -2.26 -0.33
CA VAL A 61 9.30 -2.59 -1.67
C VAL A 61 9.63 -4.07 -1.80
N CYS A 62 10.31 -4.69 -0.83
CA CYS A 62 10.87 -6.04 -0.98
C CYS A 62 10.55 -7.01 0.17
N GLY A 63 9.91 -6.55 1.24
CA GLY A 63 9.56 -7.37 2.41
C GLY A 63 10.73 -7.73 3.34
N ASP A 64 11.92 -7.19 3.11
CA ASP A 64 13.05 -7.29 4.05
C ASP A 64 12.81 -6.42 5.29
N ILE A 65 13.58 -6.59 6.35
CA ILE A 65 13.48 -5.77 7.57
C ILE A 65 13.73 -4.29 7.21
N ALA A 66 12.75 -3.43 7.52
CA ALA A 66 12.89 -2.00 7.35
C ALA A 66 13.81 -1.43 8.44
N SER A 67 14.58 -0.41 8.06
CA SER A 67 15.38 0.38 9.00
C SER A 67 14.70 1.69 9.37
N GLY A 68 13.59 2.04 8.70
CA GLY A 68 12.82 3.27 8.94
C GLY A 68 12.31 3.88 7.64
N ASN A 69 11.84 5.12 7.74
CA ASN A 69 11.38 5.90 6.59
C ASN A 69 12.57 6.48 5.82
N HIS A 70 12.68 6.13 4.53
CA HIS A 70 13.65 6.69 3.60
C HIS A 70 12.93 7.22 2.38
N TYR A 71 13.19 8.48 2.02
CA TYR A 71 12.50 9.15 0.92
C TYR A 71 10.97 9.07 1.07
N LYS A 72 10.48 9.35 2.30
CA LYS A 72 9.07 9.35 2.72
C LYS A 72 8.38 7.99 2.83
N VAL A 73 9.10 6.88 2.66
CA VAL A 73 8.51 5.53 2.66
C VAL A 73 9.30 4.57 3.55
N LEU A 74 8.60 3.69 4.28
CA LEU A 74 9.19 2.66 5.12
C LEU A 74 9.94 1.61 4.28
N THR A 75 11.27 1.63 4.33
CA THR A 75 12.10 0.76 3.51
C THR A 75 13.32 0.20 4.26
N CYS A 76 13.95 -0.82 3.70
CA CYS A 76 15.24 -1.33 4.16
C CYS A 76 16.40 -0.51 3.58
N GLU A 77 17.58 -0.57 4.19
CA GLU A 77 18.80 0.09 3.70
C GLU A 77 19.16 -0.27 2.25
N GLY A 78 18.87 -1.52 1.84
CA GLY A 78 19.11 -1.98 0.48
C GLY A 78 18.25 -1.25 -0.55
N CYS A 79 16.98 -0.96 -0.26
CA CYS A 79 16.09 -0.24 -1.18
C CYS A 79 16.34 1.27 -1.13
N LYS A 80 16.63 1.83 0.05
CA LYS A 80 17.13 3.21 0.21
C LYS A 80 18.35 3.46 -0.68
N SER A 81 19.39 2.65 -0.54
CA SER A 81 20.66 2.85 -1.26
C SER A 81 20.53 2.57 -2.76
N PHE A 82 19.67 1.64 -3.15
CA PHE A 82 19.34 1.42 -4.55
C PHE A 82 18.65 2.65 -5.15
N PHE A 83 17.57 3.12 -4.54
CA PHE A 83 16.80 4.28 -5.02
C PHE A 83 17.68 5.52 -5.17
N ARG A 84 18.47 5.86 -4.13
CA ARG A 84 19.41 6.99 -4.18
C ARG A 84 20.33 6.93 -5.41
N ARG A 85 20.97 5.78 -5.64
CA ARG A 85 21.91 5.59 -6.76
C ARG A 85 21.20 5.67 -8.10
N SER A 86 19.99 5.11 -8.20
CA SER A 86 19.20 5.16 -9.43
C SER A 86 18.81 6.59 -9.81
N ILE A 87 18.38 7.39 -8.84
CA ILE A 87 18.01 8.80 -9.09
C ILE A 87 19.25 9.66 -9.38
N GLN A 88 20.30 9.59 -8.55
CA GLN A 88 21.52 10.39 -8.75
C GLN A 88 22.19 10.11 -10.10
N LYS A 89 22.23 8.85 -10.52
CA LYS A 89 22.82 8.46 -11.82
C LYS A 89 21.86 8.59 -12.98
N LYS A 90 20.62 9.05 -12.76
CA LYS A 90 19.53 9.03 -13.76
C LYS A 90 19.45 7.69 -14.50
N ALA A 91 19.56 6.59 -13.74
CA ALA A 91 19.75 5.25 -14.28
C ALA A 91 18.54 4.82 -15.13
N LYS A 92 18.81 4.39 -16.36
CA LYS A 92 17.81 3.81 -17.25
C LYS A 92 17.98 2.29 -17.25
N TYR A 93 17.10 1.58 -16.55
CA TYR A 93 17.11 0.13 -16.50
C TYR A 93 16.12 -0.48 -17.49
N HIS A 94 16.48 -1.62 -18.04
CA HIS A 94 15.60 -2.42 -18.89
C HIS A 94 15.20 -3.73 -18.19
N CYS A 95 13.96 -4.15 -18.39
CA CYS A 95 13.51 -5.46 -17.94
C CYS A 95 13.69 -6.45 -19.09
N VAL A 96 14.30 -7.60 -18.81
CA VAL A 96 14.44 -8.72 -19.77
C VAL A 96 13.23 -9.67 -19.78
N ARG A 97 12.21 -9.37 -18.98
CA ARG A 97 10.96 -10.14 -18.84
C ARG A 97 9.77 -9.23 -19.17
N SER A 98 8.58 -9.53 -18.65
CA SER A 98 7.33 -8.80 -18.87
C SER A 98 7.14 -7.51 -18.06
N GLY A 99 8.19 -6.98 -17.41
CA GLY A 99 8.09 -5.76 -16.61
C GLY A 99 7.37 -5.90 -15.27
N ASN A 100 6.97 -7.12 -14.86
CA ASN A 100 6.25 -7.42 -13.61
C ASN A 100 7.03 -8.38 -12.69
N CYS A 101 8.35 -8.22 -12.64
CA CYS A 101 9.21 -9.12 -11.85
C CYS A 101 8.87 -9.07 -10.35
N PRO A 102 8.78 -10.22 -9.65
CA PRO A 102 8.60 -10.22 -8.21
C PRO A 102 9.82 -9.60 -7.52
N ILE A 103 9.56 -8.69 -6.59
CA ILE A 103 10.59 -8.00 -5.78
C ILE A 103 10.42 -8.47 -4.34
N THR A 104 11.28 -9.40 -3.93
CA THR A 104 11.38 -9.99 -2.59
C THR A 104 12.75 -9.70 -1.98
N ALA A 105 12.95 -9.95 -0.69
CA ALA A 105 14.25 -9.77 -0.03
C ALA A 105 15.38 -10.54 -0.75
N LYS A 106 15.07 -11.75 -1.26
CA LYS A 106 16.00 -12.63 -1.97
C LYS A 106 16.20 -12.24 -3.43
N ASP A 107 15.14 -11.82 -4.12
CA ASP A 107 15.14 -11.67 -5.58
C ASP A 107 15.20 -10.21 -6.08
N ARG A 108 15.18 -9.23 -5.19
CA ARG A 108 15.16 -7.79 -5.54
C ARG A 108 16.28 -7.34 -6.48
N ASN A 109 17.41 -8.06 -6.53
CA ASN A 109 18.52 -7.71 -7.43
C ASN A 109 18.37 -8.29 -8.85
N LYS A 110 17.45 -9.24 -9.08
CA LYS A 110 17.26 -9.89 -10.39
C LYS A 110 16.69 -8.97 -11.47
N CYS A 111 16.05 -7.86 -11.11
CA CYS A 111 15.55 -6.89 -12.09
C CYS A 111 15.49 -5.48 -11.50
N GLN A 112 16.46 -4.64 -11.90
CA GLN A 112 16.57 -3.27 -11.43
C GLN A 112 15.42 -2.38 -11.92
N LYS A 113 14.96 -2.57 -13.16
CA LYS A 113 13.79 -1.86 -13.72
C LYS A 113 12.57 -2.02 -12.82
N CYS A 114 12.12 -3.25 -12.61
CA CYS A 114 10.92 -3.53 -11.81
C CYS A 114 11.11 -3.13 -10.34
N ARG A 115 12.34 -3.20 -9.81
CA ARG A 115 12.63 -2.71 -8.47
C ARG A 115 12.45 -1.19 -8.36
N LEU A 116 12.99 -0.42 -9.31
CA LEU A 116 12.87 1.03 -9.33
C LEU A 116 11.43 1.47 -9.52
N ASP A 117 10.71 0.82 -10.45
CA ASP A 117 9.29 1.08 -10.64
C ASP A 117 8.48 0.81 -9.38
N LYS A 118 8.79 -0.28 -8.67
CA LYS A 118 8.13 -0.58 -7.40
C LYS A 118 8.47 0.46 -6.33
N CYS A 119 9.71 0.94 -6.26
CA CYS A 119 10.07 2.06 -5.37
C CYS A 119 9.19 3.30 -5.64
N LEU A 120 9.07 3.71 -6.90
CA LEU A 120 8.26 4.85 -7.30
C LEU A 120 6.76 4.62 -7.02
N LYS A 121 6.25 3.44 -7.36
CA LYS A 121 4.86 3.03 -7.11
C LYS A 121 4.50 3.03 -5.62
N MET A 122 5.44 2.69 -4.75
CA MET A 122 5.25 2.74 -3.30
C MET A 122 5.44 4.15 -2.72
N GLY A 123 5.73 5.15 -3.55
CA GLY A 123 5.77 6.57 -3.16
C GLY A 123 7.16 7.09 -2.75
N MET A 124 8.25 6.39 -3.09
CA MET A 124 9.59 6.93 -2.80
C MET A 124 9.81 8.21 -3.61
N ASP A 125 10.11 9.30 -2.90
CA ASP A 125 10.16 10.63 -3.49
C ASP A 125 11.53 10.97 -4.09
N VAL A 126 11.57 11.17 -5.41
CA VAL A 126 12.77 11.54 -6.16
C VAL A 126 13.31 12.92 -5.77
N ASN A 127 12.45 13.84 -5.34
CA ASN A 127 12.83 15.20 -4.94
C ASN A 127 13.51 15.22 -3.57
N SER A 128 13.28 14.18 -2.76
CA SER A 128 13.95 13.99 -1.47
C SER A 128 15.39 13.45 -1.63
N VAL A 129 15.83 13.14 -2.86
CA VAL A 129 17.21 12.74 -3.14
C VAL A 129 18.03 14.00 -3.42
N THR A 130 18.92 14.37 -2.51
CA THR A 130 19.86 15.46 -2.76
C THR A 130 20.83 15.07 -3.87
N MET A 131 20.86 15.88 -4.93
CA MET A 131 21.91 15.84 -5.93
C MET A 131 23.12 16.52 -5.29
N LYS A 132 24.22 15.79 -5.09
CA LYS A 132 25.50 16.46 -4.88
C LYS A 132 25.88 17.06 -6.23
N GLN A 133 25.93 18.39 -6.29
CA GLN A 133 26.58 19.13 -7.36
C GLN A 133 28.03 18.65 -7.48
#